data_AF-A0A699TUN3-F1
#
_entry.id   AF-A0A699TUN3-F1
#
_cell.length_a   1.000
_cell.length_b   1.000
_cell.length_c   1.000
_cell.angle_alpha   90.00
_cell.angle_beta   90.00
_cell.angle_gamma   90.00
#
_symmetry.space_group_name_H-M   'P 1'
#
loop_
_entity.id
_entity.type
_entity.pdbx_description
1 polymer ?
#
loop_
_entity_poly.entity_id
_entity_poly.type
_entity_poly.pdbx_seq_one_letter_code
_entity_poly.pdbx_strand_id
1 'polypeptide(L)'
;LGIELLVSGQHGYWASLRIEPDLISQIKEAQKEDSEIWTIVENLDKQVEFRIDDDNVLWLDTRLVVLNDATLREALLSEAHSSPFSVHPSSTKMYHDLNQYFWWSGMKRDVATFVARLAESLGNQAQVQYYFSSPDR
;
A
#
# COMPACT_ATOMS: atom_id res chain seq x y z
N LEU A 1 -2.31 -7.02 -27.35
CA LEU A 1 -3.70 -7.35 -26.97
C LEU A 1 -3.84 -7.04 -25.50
N GLY A 2 -4.60 -5.99 -25.18
CA GLY A 2 -4.97 -5.66 -23.81
C GLY A 2 -6.21 -6.44 -23.41
N ILE A 3 -6.23 -6.93 -22.18
CA ILE A 3 -7.43 -7.44 -21.52
C ILE A 3 -7.47 -6.75 -20.15
N GLU A 4 -8.21 -5.64 -20.08
CA GLU A 4 -8.71 -5.12 -18.81
C GLU A 4 -9.88 -6.02 -18.40
N LEU A 5 -9.67 -6.81 -17.35
CA LEU A 5 -10.73 -7.58 -16.70
C LEU A 5 -11.26 -6.77 -15.53
N LEU A 6 -12.24 -5.93 -15.84
CA LEU A 6 -13.10 -5.26 -14.86
C LEU A 6 -14.09 -6.31 -14.33
N VAL A 7 -13.86 -6.80 -13.12
CA VAL A 7 -14.82 -7.67 -12.42
C VAL A 7 -15.25 -6.96 -11.14
N SER A 8 -16.41 -6.32 -11.20
CA SER A 8 -17.20 -5.93 -10.03
C SER A 8 -17.78 -7.20 -9.40
N GLY A 9 -17.25 -7.60 -8.26
CA GLY A 9 -17.74 -8.75 -7.50
C GLY A 9 -16.62 -9.34 -6.66
N GLN A 10 -16.89 -9.56 -5.37
CA GLN A 10 -15.98 -10.13 -4.38
C GLN A 10 -15.04 -11.19 -4.98
N HIS A 11 -13.73 -11.06 -4.71
CA HIS A 11 -12.60 -11.80 -5.30
C HIS A 11 -12.11 -11.33 -6.69
N GLY A 12 -11.87 -10.02 -6.84
CA GLY A 12 -11.16 -9.46 -7.98
C GLY A 12 -9.66 -9.40 -7.70
N TYR A 13 -8.86 -10.06 -8.53
CA TYR A 13 -7.42 -9.85 -8.59
C TYR A 13 -7.12 -8.35 -8.62
N TRP A 14 -6.30 -7.88 -7.68
CA TRP A 14 -5.59 -6.61 -7.81
C TRP A 14 -4.67 -6.77 -9.03
N ALA A 15 -5.15 -6.43 -10.22
CA ALA A 15 -4.65 -6.98 -11.49
C ALA A 15 -3.14 -6.76 -11.76
N SER A 16 -2.51 -5.83 -11.04
CA SER A 16 -1.06 -5.53 -11.06
C SER A 16 -0.26 -6.14 -9.89
N LEU A 17 -0.92 -6.57 -8.80
CA LEU A 17 -0.30 -7.04 -7.56
C LEU A 17 -0.85 -8.40 -7.12
N ARG A 18 0.05 -9.33 -6.82
CA ARG A 18 -0.34 -10.60 -6.18
C ARG A 18 -0.33 -10.42 -4.66
N ILE A 19 -1.39 -9.83 -4.13
CA ILE A 19 -1.61 -9.75 -2.68
C ILE A 19 -2.37 -10.99 -2.22
N GLU A 20 -1.89 -11.64 -1.16
CA GLU A 20 -2.58 -12.81 -0.63
C GLU A 20 -3.95 -12.43 -0.03
N PRO A 21 -5.04 -13.18 -0.32
CA PRO A 21 -6.36 -12.90 0.23
C PRO A 21 -6.38 -12.90 1.78
N ASP A 22 -5.50 -13.68 2.39
CA ASP A 22 -5.34 -13.74 3.84
C ASP A 22 -4.83 -12.41 4.41
N LEU A 23 -3.83 -11.79 3.77
CA LEU A 23 -3.30 -10.48 4.20
C LEU A 23 -4.36 -9.38 4.11
N ILE A 24 -5.21 -9.40 3.08
CA ILE A 24 -6.36 -8.47 2.99
C ILE A 24 -7.31 -8.66 4.16
N SER A 25 -7.56 -9.92 4.52
CA SER A 25 -8.47 -10.25 5.61
C SER A 25 -7.89 -9.79 6.95
N GLN A 26 -6.59 -10.00 7.18
CA GLN A 26 -5.88 -9.49 8.35
C GLN A 26 -5.96 -7.96 8.46
N ILE A 27 -5.80 -7.22 7.35
CA ILE A 27 -5.95 -5.74 7.36
C ILE A 27 -7.36 -5.33 7.78
N LYS A 28 -8.39 -5.99 7.25
CA LYS A 28 -9.79 -5.71 7.60
C LYS A 28 -10.11 -6.05 9.05
N GLU A 29 -9.60 -7.16 9.57
CA GLU A 29 -9.81 -7.54 10.97
C GLU A 29 -9.05 -6.61 11.93
N ALA A 30 -7.80 -6.24 11.60
CA ALA A 30 -7.03 -5.27 12.38
C ALA A 30 -7.76 -3.92 12.48
N GLN A 31 -8.50 -3.52 11.44
CA GLN A 31 -9.33 -2.33 11.52
C GLN A 31 -10.46 -2.43 12.56
N LYS A 32 -11.06 -3.61 12.73
CA LYS A 32 -12.17 -3.80 13.67
C LYS A 32 -11.73 -3.82 15.12
N GLU A 33 -10.48 -4.21 15.37
CA GLU A 33 -9.91 -4.29 16.71
C GLU A 33 -9.33 -2.94 17.20
N ASP A 34 -9.02 -2.02 16.29
CA ASP A 34 -8.43 -0.73 16.63
C ASP A 34 -9.49 0.35 16.93
N SER A 35 -9.72 0.57 18.22
CA SER A 35 -10.64 1.62 18.71
C SER A 35 -10.19 3.05 18.38
N GLU A 36 -8.94 3.27 17.96
CA GLU A 36 -8.39 4.60 17.62
C GLU A 36 -8.63 5.01 16.15
N ILE A 37 -9.25 4.16 15.33
CA ILE A 37 -9.64 4.50 13.94
C ILE A 37 -10.42 5.82 13.89
N TRP A 38 -11.35 6.01 14.82
CA TRP A 38 -12.18 7.21 14.88
C TRP A 38 -11.35 8.47 15.18
N THR A 39 -10.33 8.37 16.03
CA THR A 39 -9.41 9.47 16.34
C THR A 39 -8.58 9.89 15.12
N ILE A 40 -8.24 8.95 14.24
CA ILE A 40 -7.51 9.20 12.99
C ILE A 40 -8.43 9.86 11.96
N VAL A 41 -9.67 9.39 11.82
CA VAL A 41 -10.70 9.99 10.94
C VAL A 41 -11.02 11.42 11.38
N GLU A 42 -11.08 11.69 12.69
CA GLU A 42 -11.37 13.04 13.24
C GLU A 42 -10.21 14.03 13.09
N ASN A 43 -8.95 13.56 13.05
CA ASN A 43 -7.76 14.41 12.96
C ASN A 43 -7.19 14.58 11.53
N LEU A 44 -7.67 13.80 10.55
CA LEU A 44 -7.24 13.93 9.17
C LEU A 44 -7.95 15.09 8.47
N ASP A 45 -7.17 15.81 7.68
CA ASP A 45 -7.56 17.04 6.99
C ASP A 45 -8.90 16.86 6.25
N LYS A 46 -9.83 17.81 6.44
CA LYS A 46 -11.25 17.74 5.97
C LYS A 46 -11.42 17.66 4.44
N GLN A 47 -10.32 17.56 3.70
CA GLN A 47 -10.28 17.48 2.25
C GLN A 47 -10.28 16.05 1.71
N VAL A 48 -10.15 15.03 2.57
CA VAL A 48 -10.09 13.63 2.14
C VAL A 48 -11.34 12.87 2.59
N GLU A 49 -12.11 12.38 1.62
CA GLU A 49 -13.40 11.72 1.86
C GLU A 49 -13.18 10.26 2.25
N PHE A 50 -13.18 10.00 3.55
CA PHE A 50 -13.20 8.65 4.10
C PHE A 50 -14.62 8.08 4.01
N ARG A 51 -14.73 6.79 3.68
CA ARG A 51 -16.00 6.05 3.72
C ARG A 51 -15.84 4.75 4.50
N ILE A 52 -16.91 4.36 5.15
CA ILE A 52 -17.02 3.06 5.82
C ILE A 52 -18.06 2.24 5.04
N ASP A 53 -17.75 0.98 4.74
CA ASP A 53 -18.68 0.07 4.06
C ASP A 53 -19.55 -0.72 5.04
N ASP A 54 -20.42 -1.58 4.50
CA ASP A 54 -21.34 -2.42 5.29
C ASP A 54 -20.60 -3.42 6.22
N ASP A 55 -19.31 -3.71 5.96
CA ASP A 55 -18.46 -4.59 6.76
C ASP A 55 -17.69 -3.83 7.86
N ASN A 56 -17.98 -2.54 8.06
CA ASN A 56 -17.25 -1.61 8.93
C ASN A 56 -15.78 -1.42 8.55
N VAL A 57 -15.45 -1.57 7.26
CA VAL A 57 -14.09 -1.38 6.75
C VAL A 57 -13.91 0.08 6.31
N LEU A 58 -12.79 0.68 6.71
CA LEU A 58 -12.43 2.05 6.34
C LEU A 58 -11.73 2.09 4.98
N TRP A 59 -12.25 2.97 4.12
CA TRP A 59 -11.73 3.24 2.78
C TRP A 59 -11.47 4.73 2.59
N LEU A 60 -10.50 5.03 1.73
CA LEU A 60 -10.26 6.37 1.19
C LEU A 60 -10.49 6.32 -0.32
N ASP A 61 -11.54 6.99 -0.80
CA ASP A 61 -12.02 6.82 -2.18
C ASP A 61 -12.21 5.30 -2.49
N THR A 62 -11.44 4.72 -3.41
CA THR A 62 -11.49 3.28 -3.73
C THR A 62 -10.43 2.44 -3.01
N ARG A 63 -9.69 2.99 -2.05
CA ARG A 63 -8.48 2.37 -1.47
C ARG A 63 -8.70 1.93 -0.03
N LEU A 64 -8.25 0.72 0.30
CA LEU A 64 -8.30 0.17 1.65
C LEU A 64 -7.30 0.91 2.55
N VAL A 65 -7.77 1.42 3.69
CA VAL A 65 -6.88 2.09 4.64
C VAL A 65 -6.08 1.05 5.41
N VAL A 66 -4.75 1.18 5.43
CA VAL A 66 -3.88 0.33 6.23
C VAL A 66 -3.51 1.10 7.50
N LEU A 67 -3.85 0.54 8.66
CA LEU A 67 -3.56 1.16 9.95
C LEU A 67 -2.06 1.31 10.21
N ASN A 68 -1.70 1.95 11.31
CA ASN A 68 -0.30 2.10 11.73
C ASN A 68 0.28 0.80 12.33
N ASP A 69 0.00 -0.32 11.67
CA ASP A 69 0.60 -1.62 11.93
C ASP A 69 1.81 -1.81 11.01
N ALA A 70 3.00 -1.79 11.62
CA ALA A 70 4.26 -1.97 10.89
C ALA A 70 4.34 -3.34 10.19
N THR A 71 3.78 -4.38 10.81
CA THR A 71 3.79 -5.76 10.29
C THR A 71 2.95 -5.86 9.02
N LEU A 72 1.72 -5.32 9.04
CA LEU A 72 0.84 -5.34 7.88
C LEU A 72 1.38 -4.50 6.72
N ARG A 73 1.96 -3.33 7.01
CA ARG A 73 2.62 -2.50 6.00
C ARG A 73 3.83 -3.21 5.40
N GLU A 74 4.68 -3.84 6.21
CA GLU A 74 5.86 -4.56 5.73
C GLU A 74 5.49 -5.80 4.90
N ALA A 75 4.43 -6.52 5.27
CA ALA A 75 3.88 -7.63 4.49
C ALA A 75 3.41 -7.16 3.10
N LEU A 76 2.64 -6.07 3.03
CA LEU A 76 2.18 -5.49 1.75
C LEU A 76 3.36 -5.05 0.87
N LEU A 77 4.36 -4.39 1.45
CA LEU A 77 5.56 -3.98 0.73
C LEU A 77 6.33 -5.20 0.20
N SER A 78 6.45 -6.26 1.00
CA SER A 78 7.14 -7.50 0.63
C SER A 78 6.43 -8.26 -0.50
N GLU A 79 5.10 -8.37 -0.44
CA GLU A 79 4.30 -9.01 -1.49
C GLU A 79 4.35 -8.20 -2.80
N ALA A 80 4.25 -6.87 -2.73
CA ALA A 80 4.36 -6.01 -3.90
C ALA A 80 5.75 -6.08 -4.56
N HIS A 81 6.81 -6.20 -3.77
CA HIS A 81 8.17 -6.39 -4.28
C HIS A 81 8.37 -7.78 -4.91
N SER A 82 7.78 -8.81 -4.32
CA SER A 82 7.92 -10.22 -4.76
C SER A 82 7.01 -10.59 -5.94
N SER A 83 6.18 -9.67 -6.42
CA SER A 83 5.31 -9.90 -7.57
C SER A 83 6.13 -10.36 -8.79
N PRO A 84 5.78 -11.46 -9.46
CA PRO A 84 6.51 -11.95 -10.64
C PRO A 84 6.43 -10.98 -11.84
N PHE A 85 5.56 -9.97 -11.76
CA PHE A 85 5.46 -8.87 -12.73
C PHE A 85 6.43 -7.71 -12.44
N SER A 86 7.25 -7.84 -11.40
CA SER A 86 8.20 -6.84 -10.93
C SER A 86 9.62 -7.20 -11.36
N VAL A 87 9.98 -6.86 -12.60
CA VAL A 87 11.39 -6.87 -13.03
C VAL A 87 12.03 -5.60 -12.45
N HIS A 88 12.67 -5.72 -11.29
CA HIS A 88 13.26 -4.60 -10.52
C HIS A 88 12.31 -3.40 -10.33
N PRO A 89 11.30 -3.50 -9.45
CA PRO A 89 10.43 -2.36 -9.18
C PRO A 89 11.24 -1.19 -8.64
N SER A 90 11.24 -0.08 -9.39
CA SER A 90 11.60 1.21 -8.81
C SER A 90 10.59 1.55 -7.72
N SER A 91 11.00 2.32 -6.71
CA SER A 91 10.08 2.73 -5.64
C SER A 91 8.86 3.49 -6.20
N THR A 92 9.05 4.22 -7.31
CA THR A 92 7.96 4.86 -8.07
C THR A 92 6.93 3.84 -8.55
N LYS A 93 7.37 2.76 -9.20
CA LYS A 93 6.44 1.71 -9.68
C LYS A 93 5.74 1.04 -8.50
N MET A 94 6.49 0.68 -7.47
CA MET A 94 5.95 0.02 -6.28
C MET A 94 4.92 0.88 -5.55
N TYR A 95 5.19 2.18 -5.40
CA TYR A 95 4.24 3.14 -4.86
C TYR A 95 2.98 3.23 -5.73
N HIS A 96 3.12 3.35 -7.05
CA HIS A 96 1.96 3.43 -7.94
C HIS A 96 1.09 2.18 -7.87
N ASP A 97 1.69 0.99 -7.88
CA ASP A 97 0.95 -0.28 -7.81
C ASP A 97 0.20 -0.40 -6.47
N LEU A 98 0.84 -0.08 -5.34
CA LEU A 98 0.20 -0.12 -4.01
C LEU A 98 -0.88 0.94 -3.85
N ASN A 99 -0.61 2.16 -4.30
CA ASN A 99 -1.49 3.32 -4.15
C ASN A 99 -2.76 3.22 -5.01
N GLN A 100 -2.87 2.25 -5.92
CA GLN A 100 -4.13 1.94 -6.62
C GLN A 100 -5.18 1.35 -5.67
N TYR A 101 -4.74 0.65 -4.62
CA TYR A 101 -5.61 -0.23 -3.84
C TYR A 101 -5.51 0.00 -2.34
N PHE A 102 -4.39 0.52 -1.86
CA PHE A 102 -4.12 0.77 -0.45
C PHE A 102 -3.78 2.24 -0.21
N TRP A 103 -4.00 2.67 1.02
CA TRP A 103 -3.55 3.98 1.47
C TRP A 103 -3.16 3.94 2.95
N TRP A 104 -2.08 4.63 3.31
CA TRP A 104 -1.77 4.97 4.70
C TRP A 104 -0.93 6.24 4.77
N SER A 105 -0.97 6.91 5.93
CA SER A 105 -0.13 8.09 6.17
C SER A 105 1.35 7.71 6.13
N GLY A 106 2.12 8.38 5.27
CA GLY A 106 3.55 8.13 5.09
C GLY A 106 3.90 7.04 4.05
N MET A 107 2.94 6.51 3.29
CA MET A 107 3.17 5.43 2.31
C MET A 107 4.36 5.65 1.37
N LYS A 108 4.52 6.86 0.80
CA LYS A 108 5.67 7.18 -0.07
C LYS A 108 7.01 6.98 0.64
N ARG A 109 7.12 7.43 1.90
CA ARG A 109 8.33 7.31 2.73
C ARG A 109 8.63 5.85 3.06
N ASP A 110 7.60 5.07 3.39
CA ASP A 110 7.75 3.66 3.75
C ASP A 110 8.21 2.85 2.53
N VAL A 111 7.65 3.10 1.34
CA VAL A 111 8.10 2.48 0.07
C VAL A 111 9.55 2.85 -0.24
N ALA A 112 9.93 4.12 -0.12
CA ALA A 112 11.31 4.56 -0.35
C ALA A 112 12.29 3.89 0.62
N THR A 113 11.92 3.82 1.90
CA THR A 113 12.73 3.18 2.95
C THR A 113 12.91 1.69 2.68
N PHE A 114 11.82 1.01 2.29
CA PHE A 114 11.85 -0.42 1.98
C PHE A 114 12.75 -0.73 0.78
N VAL A 115 12.63 0.01 -0.32
CA VAL A 115 13.47 -0.18 -1.51
C VAL A 115 14.94 0.15 -1.21
N ALA A 116 15.22 1.18 -0.39
CA ALA A 116 16.58 1.50 0.03
C ALA A 116 17.23 0.34 0.82
N ARG A 117 16.50 -0.25 1.77
CA ARG A 117 16.97 -1.43 2.54
C ARG A 117 17.29 -2.63 1.64
N LEU A 118 16.48 -2.86 0.60
CA LEU A 118 16.75 -3.92 -0.37
C LEU A 118 17.95 -3.62 -1.26
N ALA A 119 18.15 -2.37 -1.66
CA ALA A 119 19.31 -1.96 -2.43
C ALA A 119 20.62 -2.14 -1.64
N GLU A 120 20.59 -1.81 -0.35
CA GLU A 120 21.72 -2.02 0.58
C GLU A 120 22.03 -3.51 0.77
N SER A 121 21.01 -4.35 0.98
CA SER A 121 21.21 -5.79 1.18
C SER A 121 21.71 -6.53 -0.06
N LEU A 122 21.40 -6.01 -1.26
CA LEU A 122 21.86 -6.53 -2.54
C LEU A 122 23.21 -5.94 -3.01
N GLY A 123 23.82 -5.03 -2.23
CA GLY A 123 25.08 -4.38 -2.58
C GLY A 123 25.01 -3.40 -3.75
N ASN A 124 23.82 -2.91 -4.11
CA ASN A 124 23.60 -2.04 -5.26
C ASN A 124 23.52 -0.56 -4.85
N GLN A 125 24.68 0.11 -4.77
CA GLN A 125 24.79 1.51 -4.30
C GLN A 125 24.24 2.56 -5.28
N ALA A 126 23.93 2.21 -6.52
CA ALA A 126 23.52 3.16 -7.55
C ALA A 126 22.07 3.67 -7.38
N GLN A 127 21.17 2.90 -6.75
CA GLN A 127 19.77 3.32 -6.55
C GLN A 127 19.58 4.25 -5.34
N VAL A 128 20.51 4.23 -4.38
CA VAL A 128 20.38 4.97 -3.11
C VAL A 128 20.58 6.48 -3.31
N GLN A 129 21.42 6.91 -4.27
CA GLN A 129 21.73 8.33 -4.47
C GLN A 129 20.61 9.17 -5.10
N TYR A 130 19.66 8.55 -5.81
CA TYR A 130 18.55 9.28 -6.44
C TYR A 130 17.49 9.75 -5.41
N TYR A 131 17.29 9.01 -4.31
CA TYR A 131 16.21 9.28 -3.35
C TYR A 131 16.53 10.38 -2.32
N PHE A 132 17.78 10.59 -1.95
CA PHE A 132 18.15 11.66 -1.00
C PHE A 132 18.15 13.07 -1.62
N SER A 133 17.90 13.19 -2.93
CA SER A 133 18.05 14.46 -3.68
C SER A 133 16.71 15.07 -4.15
N SER A 134 15.58 14.39 -3.97
CA SER A 134 14.29 14.88 -4.48
C SER A 134 13.46 15.54 -3.38
N PRO A 135 13.18 16.86 -3.45
CA PRO A 135 12.42 17.54 -2.42
C PRO A 135 10.92 17.21 -2.56
N ASP A 136 10.31 16.83 -1.45
CA ASP A 136 8.86 16.66 -1.33
C ASP A 136 8.13 17.94 -1.79
N ARG A 137 7.32 17.81 -2.85
CA ARG A 137 6.26 18.76 -3.22
C ARG A 137 4.97 18.00 -3.47
#